data_AF-A0A2E1ZK34-F1
#
_entry.id   AF-A0A2E1ZK34-F1
#
_cell.length_a   1.000
_cell.length_b   1.000
_cell.length_c   1.000
_cell.angle_alpha   90.00
_cell.angle_beta   90.00
_cell.angle_gamma   90.00
#
_symmetry.space_group_name_H-M   'P 1'
#
loop_
_entity.id
_entity.type
_entity.pdbx_description
1 polymer ?
#
loop_
_entity_poly.entity_id
_entity_poly.type
_entity_poly.pdbx_seq_one_letter_code
_entity_poly.pdbx_strand_id
1 'polypeptide(L)'
;MLNILGVAGVTASLIFVGLELRQSQRIALVSQIQERSYAASAETNAFTEADLDWFSSKFRIAPESILTTEQKAARNSNNQSWFFYEADYFQYSQGLMTEPVWQAKLRAMEVNLKRCEYPEIYELRSQLVEAGFKRILDSMPSQCQE
;
A
#
# COMPACT_ATOMS: atom_id res chain seq x y z
N MET A 1 34.72 -8.57 41.51
CA MET A 1 34.67 -7.90 40.19
C MET A 1 34.21 -8.80 39.05
N LEU A 2 34.62 -10.08 38.98
CA LEU A 2 34.23 -11.01 37.89
C LEU A 2 32.71 -11.18 37.68
N ASN A 3 31.93 -11.19 38.77
CA ASN A 3 30.48 -11.44 38.71
C ASN A 3 29.70 -10.28 38.05
N ILE A 4 30.10 -9.03 38.29
CA ILE A 4 29.43 -7.85 37.72
C ILE A 4 29.72 -7.76 36.21
N LEU A 5 30.96 -8.04 35.79
CA LEU A 5 31.33 -8.07 34.36
C LEU A 5 30.62 -9.20 33.61
N GLY A 6 30.45 -10.37 34.23
CA GLY A 6 29.69 -11.48 33.65
C GLY A 6 28.21 -11.14 33.47
N VAL A 7 27.56 -10.61 34.50
CA VAL A 7 26.14 -10.18 34.43
C VAL A 7 25.96 -9.03 33.44
N ALA A 8 26.88 -8.08 33.39
CA ALA A 8 26.86 -6.99 32.40
C ALA A 8 27.00 -7.52 30.97
N GLY A 9 27.88 -8.52 30.75
CA GLY A 9 28.03 -9.18 29.46
C GLY A 9 26.76 -9.86 28.99
N VAL A 10 26.13 -10.69 29.84
CA VAL A 10 24.85 -11.36 29.52
C VAL A 10 23.75 -10.34 29.25
N THR A 11 23.65 -9.29 30.06
CA THR A 11 22.64 -8.24 29.89
C THR A 11 22.83 -7.51 28.55
N ALA A 12 24.06 -7.16 28.19
CA ALA A 12 24.37 -6.52 26.90
C ALA A 12 24.02 -7.43 25.71
N SER A 13 24.33 -8.74 25.79
CA SER A 13 23.94 -9.72 24.76
C SER A 13 22.42 -9.82 24.60
N LEU A 14 21.67 -9.86 25.71
CA LEU A 14 20.20 -9.93 25.66
C LEU A 14 19.57 -8.67 25.06
N ILE A 15 20.11 -7.48 25.35
CA ILE A 15 19.65 -6.24 24.74
C ILE A 15 19.85 -6.27 23.22
N PHE A 16 21.04 -6.70 22.78
CA PHE A 16 21.36 -6.82 21.36
C PHE A 16 20.39 -7.78 20.64
N VAL A 17 20.19 -8.99 21.19
CA VAL A 17 19.23 -9.97 20.65
C VAL A 17 17.81 -9.40 20.63
N GLY A 18 17.39 -8.68 21.66
CA GLY A 18 16.08 -8.05 21.71
C GLY A 18 15.86 -7.02 20.61
N LEU A 19 16.89 -6.25 20.25
CA LEU A 19 16.84 -5.30 19.13
C LEU A 19 16.74 -6.01 17.78
N GLU A 20 17.53 -7.07 17.56
CA GLU A 20 17.49 -7.88 16.33
C GLU A 20 16.11 -8.55 16.13
N LEU A 21 15.55 -9.15 17.19
CA LEU A 21 14.22 -9.77 17.13
C LEU A 21 13.13 -8.76 16.79
N ARG A 22 13.18 -7.55 17.35
CA ARG A 22 12.24 -6.47 17.03
C ARG A 22 12.34 -6.06 15.56
N GLN A 23 13.56 -5.96 15.03
CA GLN A 23 13.77 -5.65 13.62
C GLN A 23 13.25 -6.78 12.71
N SER A 24 13.54 -8.03 13.05
CA SER A 24 13.05 -9.21 12.31
C SER A 24 11.52 -9.25 12.27
N GLN A 25 10.86 -9.04 13.41
CA GLN A 25 9.39 -8.97 13.49
C GLN A 25 8.83 -7.86 12.60
N ARG A 26 9.47 -6.69 12.59
CA ARG A 26 9.04 -5.55 11.76
C ARG A 26 9.15 -5.87 10.27
N ILE A 27 10.26 -6.48 9.84
CA ILE A 27 10.47 -6.91 8.45
C ILE A 27 9.41 -7.94 8.05
N ALA A 28 9.18 -8.95 8.91
CA ALA A 28 8.18 -9.98 8.64
C ALA A 28 6.76 -9.41 8.47
N LEU A 29 6.38 -8.43 9.28
CA LEU A 29 5.08 -7.76 9.16
C LEU A 29 4.95 -7.00 7.83
N VAL A 30 5.99 -6.27 7.40
CA VAL A 30 5.99 -5.61 6.08
C VAL A 30 5.91 -6.62 4.95
N SER A 31 6.67 -7.71 5.01
CA SER A 31 6.60 -8.79 4.02
C SER A 31 5.19 -9.39 3.92
N GLN A 32 4.51 -9.59 5.05
CA GLN A 32 3.13 -10.09 5.07
C GLN A 32 2.15 -9.13 4.39
N ILE A 33 2.29 -7.81 4.61
CA ILE A 33 1.46 -6.81 3.93
C ILE A 33 1.73 -6.78 2.42
N GLN A 34 3.00 -6.92 2.02
CA GLN A 34 3.37 -7.00 0.61
C GLN A 34 2.79 -8.25 -0.08
N GLU A 35 2.83 -9.40 0.58
CA GLU A 35 2.22 -10.64 0.08
C GLU A 35 0.70 -10.49 -0.10
N ARG A 36 0.02 -9.82 0.84
CA ARG A 36 -1.42 -9.52 0.70
C ARG A 36 -1.71 -8.59 -0.46
N SER A 37 -0.87 -7.59 -0.68
CA SER A 37 -0.97 -6.71 -1.85
C SER A 37 -0.83 -7.50 -3.16
N TYR A 38 0.13 -8.42 -3.24
CA TYR A 38 0.27 -9.30 -4.41
C TYR A 38 -0.91 -10.25 -4.61
N ALA A 39 -1.46 -10.82 -3.53
CA ALA A 39 -2.65 -11.66 -3.62
C ALA A 39 -3.88 -10.87 -4.14
N ALA A 40 -4.06 -9.64 -3.66
CA ALA A 40 -5.14 -8.76 -4.13
C ALA A 40 -4.95 -8.35 -5.61
N SER A 41 -3.71 -8.11 -6.04
CA SER A 41 -3.40 -7.84 -7.45
C SER A 41 -3.62 -9.06 -8.34
N ALA A 42 -3.27 -10.27 -7.87
CA ALA A 42 -3.55 -11.52 -8.57
C ALA A 42 -5.05 -11.78 -8.72
N GLU A 43 -5.83 -11.52 -7.67
CA GLU A 43 -7.29 -11.55 -7.77
C GLU A 43 -7.79 -10.54 -8.81
N THR A 44 -7.29 -9.30 -8.78
CA THR A 44 -7.70 -8.27 -9.75
C THR A 44 -7.33 -8.66 -11.18
N ASN A 45 -6.21 -9.34 -11.40
CA ASN A 45 -5.84 -9.90 -12.71
C ASN A 45 -6.83 -10.96 -13.18
N ALA A 46 -7.27 -11.87 -12.31
CA ALA A 46 -8.28 -12.88 -12.67
C ALA A 46 -9.60 -12.24 -13.13
N PHE A 47 -9.99 -11.10 -12.55
CA PHE A 47 -11.13 -10.32 -13.02
C PHE A 47 -10.87 -9.71 -14.40
N THR A 48 -9.68 -9.14 -14.63
CA THR A 48 -9.28 -8.62 -15.95
C THR A 48 -9.31 -9.71 -17.02
N GLU A 49 -8.75 -10.89 -16.74
CA GLU A 49 -8.76 -12.04 -17.65
C GLU A 49 -10.18 -12.53 -17.99
N ALA A 50 -11.11 -12.38 -17.05
CA ALA A 50 -12.52 -12.72 -17.24
C ALA A 50 -13.35 -11.60 -17.90
N ASP A 51 -12.74 -10.49 -18.33
CA ASP A 51 -13.43 -9.28 -18.82
C ASP A 51 -14.46 -8.72 -17.81
N LEU A 52 -14.11 -8.74 -16.53
CA LEU A 52 -14.93 -8.23 -15.43
C LEU A 52 -14.28 -7.02 -14.75
N ASP A 53 -15.12 -6.09 -14.29
CA ASP A 53 -14.67 -4.97 -13.45
C ASP A 53 -14.64 -5.39 -11.97
N TRP A 54 -13.43 -5.44 -11.41
CA TRP A 54 -13.21 -5.83 -10.01
C TRP A 54 -13.91 -4.87 -9.05
N PHE A 55 -13.81 -3.57 -9.30
CA PHE A 55 -14.38 -2.54 -8.42
C PHE A 55 -15.91 -2.69 -8.28
N SER A 56 -16.60 -2.74 -9.42
CA SER A 56 -18.07 -2.85 -9.42
C SER A 56 -18.54 -4.14 -8.75
N SER A 57 -17.83 -5.25 -8.96
CA SER A 57 -18.15 -6.53 -8.34
C SER A 57 -17.93 -6.54 -6.83
N LYS A 58 -16.79 -6.00 -6.37
CA LYS A 58 -16.40 -6.03 -4.95
C LYS A 58 -17.19 -5.08 -4.09
N PHE A 59 -17.43 -3.87 -4.59
CA PHE A 59 -18.15 -2.84 -3.83
C PHE A 59 -19.65 -2.82 -4.13
N ARG A 60 -20.12 -3.63 -5.09
CA ARG A 60 -21.52 -3.67 -5.56
C ARG A 60 -22.01 -2.29 -6.01
N ILE A 61 -21.13 -1.54 -6.66
CA ILE A 61 -21.40 -0.22 -7.25
C ILE A 61 -21.40 -0.40 -8.76
N ALA A 62 -22.54 -0.25 -9.41
CA ALA A 62 -22.62 -0.34 -10.86
C ALA A 62 -22.01 0.90 -11.51
N PRO A 63 -21.31 0.77 -12.65
CA PRO A 63 -20.86 1.92 -13.41
C PRO A 63 -22.05 2.67 -14.01
N GLU A 64 -21.92 3.98 -14.22
CA GLU A 64 -22.99 4.81 -14.80
C GLU A 64 -23.34 4.42 -16.24
N SER A 65 -22.40 3.79 -16.94
CA SER A 65 -22.56 3.31 -18.31
C SER A 65 -21.91 1.94 -18.50
N ILE A 66 -22.24 1.28 -19.61
CA ILE A 66 -21.64 0.00 -19.98
C ILE A 66 -20.15 0.23 -20.27
N LEU A 67 -19.29 -0.39 -19.47
CA LEU A 67 -17.85 -0.30 -19.63
C LEU A 67 -17.35 -1.14 -20.80
N THR A 68 -16.46 -0.57 -21.61
CA THR A 68 -15.68 -1.33 -22.60
C THR A 68 -14.64 -2.21 -21.89
N THR A 69 -14.14 -3.24 -22.57
CA THR A 69 -13.03 -4.07 -22.06
C THR A 69 -11.82 -3.26 -21.65
N GLU A 70 -11.47 -2.22 -22.43
CA GLU A 70 -10.36 -1.32 -22.10
C GLU A 70 -10.62 -0.54 -20.81
N GLN A 71 -11.83 -0.03 -20.61
CA GLN A 71 -12.20 0.68 -19.38
C GLN A 71 -12.18 -0.25 -18.17
N LYS A 72 -12.69 -1.48 -18.28
CA LYS A 72 -12.60 -2.48 -17.19
C LYS A 72 -11.15 -2.77 -16.84
N ALA A 73 -10.29 -2.98 -17.83
CA ALA A 73 -8.87 -3.24 -17.62
C ALA A 73 -8.16 -2.04 -16.94
N ALA A 74 -8.45 -0.81 -17.37
CA ALA A 74 -7.89 0.40 -16.79
C ALA A 74 -8.33 0.60 -15.33
N ARG A 75 -9.62 0.38 -15.02
CA ARG A 75 -10.14 0.42 -13.64
C ARG A 75 -9.54 -0.65 -12.74
N ASN A 76 -9.35 -1.87 -13.26
CA ASN A 76 -8.68 -2.95 -12.55
C ASN A 76 -7.21 -2.58 -12.26
N SER A 77 -6.49 -2.04 -13.24
CA SER A 77 -5.12 -1.57 -13.06
C SER A 77 -5.02 -0.42 -12.03
N ASN A 78 -5.99 0.50 -12.03
CA ASN A 78 -6.09 1.54 -11.00
C ASN A 78 -6.24 0.92 -9.59
N ASN A 79 -7.13 -0.06 -9.41
CA ASN A 79 -7.32 -0.76 -8.14
C ASN A 79 -6.06 -1.52 -7.68
N GLN A 80 -5.29 -2.11 -8.61
CA GLN A 80 -3.99 -2.72 -8.29
C GLN A 80 -3.00 -1.69 -7.76
N SER A 81 -2.97 -0.52 -8.37
CA SER A 81 -2.10 0.58 -7.94
C SER A 81 -2.39 0.96 -6.50
N TRP A 82 -3.65 1.02 -6.08
CA TRP A 82 -4.03 1.23 -4.68
C TRP A 82 -3.41 0.20 -3.74
N PHE A 83 -3.50 -1.10 -4.06
CA PHE A 83 -2.89 -2.14 -3.20
C PHE A 83 -1.38 -2.01 -3.08
N PHE A 84 -0.70 -1.59 -4.15
CA PHE A 84 0.74 -1.35 -4.10
C PHE A 84 1.07 -0.13 -3.26
N TYR A 85 0.33 0.96 -3.41
CA TYR A 85 0.60 2.20 -2.69
C TYR A 85 0.27 2.12 -1.20
N GLU A 86 -0.75 1.35 -0.81
CA GLU A 86 -1.02 1.04 0.59
C GLU A 86 0.14 0.24 1.21
N ALA A 87 0.68 -0.76 0.50
CA ALA A 87 1.84 -1.54 0.95
C ALA A 87 3.13 -0.69 1.00
N ASP A 88 3.36 0.15 -0.01
CA ASP A 88 4.50 1.08 -0.07
C ASP A 88 4.45 2.07 1.12
N TYR A 89 3.27 2.64 1.40
CA TYR A 89 3.06 3.52 2.56
C TYR A 89 3.37 2.77 3.86
N PHE A 90 2.86 1.55 4.01
CA PHE A 90 3.11 0.74 5.19
C PHE A 90 4.62 0.51 5.36
N GLN A 91 5.32 0.08 4.32
CA GLN A 91 6.78 -0.13 4.35
C GLN A 91 7.55 1.16 4.73
N TYR A 92 7.14 2.32 4.20
CA TYR A 92 7.72 3.61 4.54
C TYR A 92 7.45 4.01 5.99
N SER A 93 6.22 3.85 6.48
CA SER A 93 5.87 4.10 7.89
C SER A 93 6.67 3.20 8.84
N GLN A 94 7.05 2.02 8.36
CA GLN A 94 7.95 1.10 9.04
C GLN A 94 9.43 1.43 8.84
N GLY A 95 9.82 2.59 8.29
CA GLY A 95 11.22 2.96 8.12
C GLY A 95 12.05 1.94 7.32
N LEU A 96 11.38 1.09 6.54
CA LEU A 96 11.97 0.05 5.69
C LEU A 96 11.97 0.48 4.21
N MET A 97 11.69 1.76 3.95
CA MET A 97 11.83 2.42 2.65
C MET A 97 12.64 3.70 2.82
N THR A 98 13.58 3.94 1.92
CA THR A 98 14.37 5.17 1.94
C THR A 98 13.56 6.36 1.44
N GLU A 99 13.89 7.55 1.94
CA GLU A 99 13.20 8.78 1.53
C GLU A 99 13.21 9.03 0.01
N PRO A 100 14.32 8.83 -0.73
CA PRO A 100 14.30 9.03 -2.19
C PRO A 100 13.35 8.08 -2.91
N VAL A 101 13.21 6.84 -2.45
CA VAL A 101 12.26 5.87 -3.01
C VAL A 101 10.83 6.31 -2.70
N TRP A 102 10.57 6.72 -1.46
CA TRP A 102 9.26 7.22 -1.07
C TRP A 102 8.83 8.44 -1.89
N GLN A 103 9.71 9.41 -2.09
CA GLN A 103 9.43 10.58 -2.93
C GLN A 103 9.17 10.22 -4.40
N ALA A 104 9.74 9.13 -4.92
CA ALA A 104 9.39 8.61 -6.24
C ALA A 104 7.99 7.97 -6.25
N LYS A 105 7.62 7.24 -5.20
CA LYS A 105 6.29 6.65 -5.05
C LYS A 105 5.19 7.71 -4.92
N LEU A 106 5.43 8.79 -4.16
CA LEU A 106 4.49 9.92 -4.06
C LEU A 106 4.15 10.53 -5.43
N ARG A 107 5.17 10.77 -6.26
CA ARG A 107 4.98 11.26 -7.64
C ARG A 107 4.18 10.26 -8.49
N ALA A 108 4.42 8.96 -8.32
CA ALA A 108 3.64 7.94 -9.01
C ALA A 108 2.18 7.91 -8.53
N MET A 109 1.92 8.10 -7.23
CA MET A 109 0.56 8.18 -6.68
C MET A 109 -0.19 9.39 -7.26
N GLU A 110 0.46 10.54 -7.34
CA GLU A 110 -0.12 11.73 -7.98
C GLU A 110 -0.49 11.44 -9.43
N VAL A 111 0.40 10.78 -10.19
CA VAL A 111 0.13 10.45 -11.59
C VAL A 111 -0.97 9.40 -11.77
N ASN A 112 -1.09 8.41 -10.88
CA ASN A 112 -1.95 7.24 -11.10
C ASN A 112 -3.27 7.27 -10.32
N LEU A 113 -3.29 7.85 -9.12
CA LEU A 113 -4.49 7.89 -8.27
C LEU A 113 -5.28 9.18 -8.43
N LYS A 114 -4.62 10.32 -8.69
CA LYS A 114 -5.27 11.64 -8.77
C LYS A 114 -5.74 12.01 -10.19
N ARG A 115 -6.03 11.00 -11.01
CA ARG A 115 -6.62 11.14 -12.35
C ARG A 115 -8.13 11.33 -12.24
N CYS A 116 -8.74 11.86 -13.31
CA CYS A 116 -10.16 12.23 -13.34
C CYS A 116 -11.05 11.18 -13.99
N GLU A 117 -10.47 10.11 -14.49
CA GLU A 117 -11.18 9.12 -15.30
C GLU A 117 -12.13 8.26 -14.46
N TYR A 118 -11.79 8.02 -13.18
CA TYR A 118 -12.54 7.14 -12.28
C TYR A 118 -12.67 7.73 -10.86
N PRO A 119 -13.36 8.87 -10.70
CA PRO A 119 -13.46 9.59 -9.42
C PRO A 119 -14.06 8.72 -8.31
N GLU A 120 -15.02 7.86 -8.63
CA GLU A 120 -15.70 6.99 -7.67
C GLU A 120 -14.75 5.95 -7.04
N ILE A 121 -13.73 5.52 -7.78
CA ILE A 121 -12.71 4.60 -7.25
C ILE A 121 -11.87 5.35 -6.22
N TYR A 122 -11.43 6.58 -6.53
CA TYR A 122 -10.64 7.38 -5.60
C TYR A 122 -11.43 7.73 -4.34
N GLU A 123 -12.66 8.21 -4.51
CA GLU A 123 -13.53 8.61 -3.41
C GLU A 123 -13.76 7.48 -2.42
N LEU A 124 -14.00 6.27 -2.91
CA LEU A 124 -14.20 5.11 -2.04
C LEU A 124 -12.88 4.61 -1.44
N ARG A 125 -11.87 4.36 -2.27
CA ARG A 125 -10.59 3.77 -1.81
C ARG A 125 -9.88 4.67 -0.82
N SER A 126 -9.88 5.99 -1.02
CA SER A 126 -9.23 6.94 -0.10
C SER A 126 -9.85 6.96 1.30
N GLN A 127 -11.07 6.45 1.49
CA GLN A 127 -11.73 6.31 2.79
C GLN A 127 -11.40 4.98 3.49
N LEU A 128 -10.86 4.01 2.76
CA LEU A 128 -10.58 2.65 3.25
C LEU A 128 -9.11 2.44 3.64
N VAL A 129 -8.25 3.44 3.42
CA VAL A 129 -6.83 3.38 3.77
C VAL A 129 -6.55 3.83 5.21
N GLU A 130 -5.36 3.53 5.71
CA GLU A 130 -4.90 4.05 7.00
C GLU A 130 -4.96 5.59 7.04
N ALA A 131 -5.38 6.16 8.19
CA ALA A 131 -5.53 7.61 8.36
C ALA A 131 -4.26 8.41 8.04
N GLY A 132 -3.07 7.85 8.32
CA GLY A 132 -1.81 8.47 7.95
C GLY A 132 -1.62 8.56 6.44
N PHE A 133 -1.98 7.50 5.69
CA PHE A 133 -1.93 7.51 4.23
C PHE A 133 -2.99 8.45 3.64
N LYS A 134 -4.21 8.45 4.19
CA LYS A 134 -5.27 9.38 3.77
C LYS A 134 -4.82 10.83 3.85
N ARG A 135 -4.17 11.25 4.94
CA ARG A 135 -3.66 12.64 5.07
C ARG A 135 -2.67 12.99 3.97
N ILE A 136 -1.82 12.04 3.57
CA ILE A 136 -0.88 12.24 2.46
C ILE A 136 -1.65 12.42 1.16
N LEU A 137 -2.60 11.53 0.86
CA LEU A 137 -3.44 11.63 -0.33
C LEU A 137 -4.25 12.93 -0.37
N ASP A 138 -4.80 13.39 0.75
CA ASP A 138 -5.58 14.63 0.84
C ASP A 138 -4.70 15.87 0.60
N SER A 139 -3.39 15.79 0.86
CA SER A 139 -2.44 16.87 0.60
C SER A 139 -1.86 16.89 -0.82
N MET A 140 -2.04 15.81 -1.58
CA MET A 140 -1.55 15.73 -2.96
C MET A 140 -2.42 16.57 -3.90
N PRO A 141 -1.80 17.26 -4.88
CA PRO A 141 -2.55 18.00 -5.89
C PRO A 141 -3.45 17.05 -6.69
N SER A 142 -4.65 17.54 -7.03
CA SER A 142 -5.55 16.85 -7.94
C SER A 142 -5.23 17.26 -9.37
N GLN A 143 -5.28 16.32 -10.32
CA GLN A 143 -5.18 16.65 -11.75
C GLN A 143 -6.53 17.07 -12.34
N CYS A 144 -7.59 17.01 -11.55
CA CYS A 144 -8.93 17.39 -11.99
C CYS A 144 -9.12 18.89 -11.79
N GLN A 145 -9.40 19.58 -12.89
CA GLN A 145 -9.77 20.99 -12.86
C GLN A 145 -11.04 21.15 -12.01
N GLU A 146 -11.04 22.16 -11.14
CA GLU A 146 -12.25 22.67 -10.46
C GLU A 146 -13.27 23.19 -11.47
#